data_AF-A0A819D9G5-F1
#
_entry.id   AF-A0A819D9G5-F1
#
_cell.length_a   1.000
_cell.length_b   1.000
_cell.length_c   1.000
_cell.angle_alpha   90.00
_cell.angle_beta   90.00
_cell.angle_gamma   90.00
#
_symmetry.space_group_name_H-M   'P 1'
#
loop_
_entity.id
_entity.type
_entity.pdbx_description
1 polymer ?
#
loop_
_entity_poly.entity_id
_entity_poly.type
_entity_poly.pdbx_seq_one_letter_code
_entity_poly.pdbx_strand_id
1 'polypeptide(L)'
;MAYNGSATNLRRHLFIKHDIAAAIYDSQLSQMKQKPAVSNDMSTPLPKIRQKQLDKAIVDCIIDDSLPFTTFTKSGMINLLKTFDPRYEPPSRFTIVSRVDDIYHKYVDEVKTLLKRAPSVAFTADIWKSGARKYYISLTTHF
;
A
#
# COMPACT_ATOMS: atom_id res chain seq x y z
N MET A 1 31.21 28.09 3.35
CA MET A 1 32.10 27.19 2.59
C MET A 1 31.42 25.84 2.47
N ALA A 2 30.91 25.49 1.29
CA ALA A 2 30.17 24.25 1.08
C ALA A 2 31.15 23.07 0.93
N TYR A 3 30.96 22.03 1.73
CA TYR A 3 31.78 20.82 1.72
C TYR A 3 31.37 19.95 0.53
N ASN A 4 32.16 19.95 -0.54
CA ASN A 4 31.97 19.06 -1.68
C ASN A 4 32.38 17.63 -1.28
N GLY A 5 31.42 16.84 -0.80
CA GLY A 5 31.60 15.42 -0.49
C GLY A 5 31.89 14.61 -1.74
N SER A 6 33.15 14.57 -2.16
CA SER A 6 33.58 13.76 -3.30
C SER A 6 33.47 12.26 -2.96
N ALA A 7 32.76 11.52 -3.82
CA ALA A 7 32.59 10.06 -3.72
C ALA A 7 33.92 9.27 -3.67
N THR A 8 35.03 9.92 -4.02
CA THR A 8 36.39 9.38 -3.94
C THR A 8 36.79 8.97 -2.51
N ASN A 9 36.27 9.67 -1.48
CA ASN A 9 36.58 9.36 -0.09
C ASN A 9 35.95 8.04 0.37
N LEU A 10 34.70 7.78 -0.04
CA LEU A 10 34.00 6.54 0.26
C LEU A 10 34.66 5.34 -0.44
N ARG A 11 34.99 5.48 -1.74
CA ARG A 11 35.69 4.43 -2.49
C ARG A 11 37.02 4.04 -1.83
N ARG A 12 37.81 5.04 -1.41
CA ARG A 12 39.07 4.80 -0.70
C ARG A 12 38.84 4.15 0.66
N HIS A 13 37.82 4.57 1.41
CA HIS A 13 37.48 3.97 2.70
C HIS A 13 37.10 2.49 2.58
N LEU A 14 36.26 2.14 1.60
CA LEU A 14 35.84 0.75 1.36
C LEU A 14 37.02 -0.15 1.01
N PHE A 15 37.98 0.35 0.24
CA PHE A 15 39.21 -0.38 -0.06
C PHE A 15 40.09 -0.57 1.19
N ILE A 16 40.31 0.50 1.97
CA ILE A 16 41.26 0.46 3.10
C ILE A 16 40.69 -0.26 4.33
N LYS A 17 39.39 -0.14 4.59
CA LYS A 17 38.76 -0.63 5.83
C LYS A 17 37.96 -1.90 5.66
N HIS A 18 37.50 -2.19 4.45
CA HIS A 18 36.63 -3.34 4.18
C HIS A 18 37.20 -4.31 3.13
N ASP A 19 38.45 -4.10 2.68
CA ASP A 19 39.17 -4.92 1.68
C ASP A 19 38.35 -5.22 0.42
N ILE A 20 37.46 -4.29 0.04
CA ILE A 20 36.66 -4.42 -1.16
C ILE A 20 37.51 -3.99 -2.33
N ALA A 21 37.83 -4.94 -3.22
CA ALA A 21 38.60 -4.68 -4.42
C ALA A 21 37.93 -3.60 -5.29
N ALA A 22 38.72 -2.62 -5.74
CA ALA A 22 38.24 -1.49 -6.52
C ALA A 22 37.48 -1.92 -7.80
N ALA A 23 37.90 -3.03 -8.41
CA ALA A 23 37.25 -3.61 -9.58
C ALA A 23 35.83 -4.13 -9.28
N ILE A 24 35.59 -4.65 -8.07
CA ILE A 24 34.26 -5.11 -7.62
C ILE A 24 33.36 -3.89 -7.41
N TYR A 25 33.87 -2.86 -6.73
CA TYR A 25 33.13 -1.60 -6.55
C TYR A 25 32.76 -0.95 -7.89
N ASP A 26 33.70 -0.88 -8.83
CA ASP A 26 33.48 -0.27 -10.15
C ASP A 26 32.53 -1.08 -11.04
N SER A 27 32.61 -2.41 -10.98
CA SER A 27 31.68 -3.27 -11.72
C SER A 27 30.26 -3.15 -11.16
N GLN A 28 30.08 -3.09 -9.83
CA GLN A 28 28.78 -2.84 -9.21
C GLN A 28 28.23 -1.43 -9.53
N LEU A 29 29.08 -0.40 -9.51
CA LEU A 29 28.68 0.96 -9.86
C LEU A 29 28.24 1.04 -11.33
N SER A 30 28.92 0.32 -12.22
CA SER A 30 28.57 0.22 -13.64
C SER A 30 27.26 -0.52 -13.85
N GLN A 31 27.01 -1.61 -13.11
CA GLN A 31 25.71 -2.31 -13.12
C GLN A 31 24.57 -1.42 -12.58
N MET A 32 24.80 -0.63 -11.53
CA MET A 32 23.80 0.32 -11.03
C MET A 32 23.49 1.44 -12.01
N LYS A 33 24.50 1.94 -12.75
CA LYS A 33 24.33 2.93 -13.82
C LYS A 33 23.66 2.37 -15.08
N GLN A 34 23.66 1.04 -15.24
CA GLN A 34 22.97 0.33 -16.32
C GLN A 34 21.51 -0.04 -16.00
N LYS A 35 20.95 0.37 -14.85
CA LYS A 35 19.47 0.41 -14.75
C LYS A 35 18.99 1.26 -15.91
N PRO A 36 18.18 0.72 -16.84
CA PRO A 36 17.66 1.55 -17.92
C PRO A 36 16.93 2.72 -17.26
N ALA A 37 17.19 3.93 -17.73
CA ALA A 37 16.19 4.98 -17.58
C ALA A 37 14.86 4.34 -17.98
N VAL A 38 13.86 4.37 -17.10
CA VAL A 38 12.55 3.78 -17.36
C VAL A 38 12.08 4.36 -18.69
N SER A 39 12.25 3.59 -19.76
CA SER A 39 11.72 3.95 -21.05
C SER A 39 10.21 3.91 -20.86
N ASN A 40 9.55 5.02 -21.11
CA ASN A 40 8.09 5.10 -21.25
C ASN A 40 7.63 4.33 -22.50
N ASP A 41 8.09 3.10 -22.65
CA ASP A 41 7.59 2.18 -23.64
C ASP A 41 6.24 1.65 -23.14
N MET A 42 5.22 2.37 -23.56
CA MET A 42 3.80 2.11 -23.32
C MET A 42 3.33 0.75 -23.86
N SER A 43 4.15 0.05 -24.64
CA SER A 43 3.83 -1.29 -25.16
C SER A 43 4.00 -2.40 -24.11
N THR A 44 4.73 -2.15 -23.03
CA THR A 44 5.03 -3.17 -22.02
C THR A 44 3.93 -3.26 -20.95
N PRO A 45 3.40 -4.47 -20.65
CA PRO A 45 2.40 -4.65 -19.59
C PRO A 45 2.94 -4.23 -18.21
N LEU A 46 2.07 -3.72 -17.34
CA LEU A 46 2.43 -3.37 -15.98
C LEU A 46 2.97 -4.61 -15.23
N PRO A 47 4.15 -4.54 -14.58
CA PRO A 47 4.66 -5.66 -13.79
C PRO A 47 3.67 -6.12 -12.72
N LYS A 48 3.43 -7.43 -12.60
CA LYS A 48 2.46 -8.00 -11.64
C LYS A 48 2.68 -7.56 -10.19
N ILE A 49 3.94 -7.39 -9.79
CA ILE A 49 4.29 -6.91 -8.44
C ILE A 49 3.78 -5.48 -8.24
N ARG A 50 3.99 -4.61 -9.23
CA ARG A 50 3.54 -3.22 -9.22
C ARG A 50 2.01 -3.13 -9.23
N GLN A 51 1.35 -3.98 -10.04
CA GLN A 51 -0.11 -4.08 -10.05
C GLN A 51 -0.65 -4.43 -8.67
N LYS A 52 -0.11 -5.47 -8.01
CA LYS A 52 -0.50 -5.86 -6.65
C LYS A 52 -0.32 -4.74 -5.63
N GLN A 53 0.73 -3.94 -5.75
CA GLN A 53 0.96 -2.79 -4.86
C GLN A 53 -0.08 -1.69 -5.06
N LEU A 54 -0.41 -1.33 -6.31
CA LEU A 54 -1.44 -0.34 -6.61
C LEU A 54 -2.81 -0.80 -6.16
N ASP A 55 -3.12 -2.06 -6.44
CA ASP A 55 -4.32 -2.76 -6.01
C ASP A 55 -4.51 -2.71 -4.50
N LYS A 56 -3.43 -2.97 -3.72
CA LYS A 56 -3.47 -2.86 -2.28
C LYS A 56 -3.72 -1.42 -1.84
N ALA A 57 -2.98 -0.45 -2.40
CA ALA A 57 -3.12 0.96 -2.04
C ALA A 57 -4.55 1.50 -2.28
N ILE A 58 -5.20 1.06 -3.35
CA ILE A 58 -6.61 1.41 -3.62
C ILE A 58 -7.54 0.83 -2.56
N VAL A 59 -7.35 -0.45 -2.20
CA VAL A 59 -8.17 -1.09 -1.15
C VAL A 59 -7.94 -0.43 0.21
N ASP A 60 -6.69 -0.11 0.55
CA ASP A 60 -6.36 0.60 1.79
C ASP A 60 -7.02 1.98 1.83
N CYS A 61 -6.92 2.77 0.75
CA CYS A 61 -7.57 4.08 0.67
C CYS A 61 -9.09 4.00 0.83
N ILE A 62 -9.74 2.97 0.26
CA ILE A 62 -11.17 2.74 0.47
C ILE A 62 -11.50 2.50 1.95
N ILE A 63 -10.67 1.73 2.65
CA ILE A 63 -10.89 1.37 4.05
C ILE A 63 -10.61 2.58 4.95
N ASP A 64 -9.43 3.19 4.80
CA ASP A 64 -8.93 4.25 5.66
C ASP A 64 -9.81 5.51 5.57
N ASP A 65 -10.25 5.86 4.34
CA ASP A 65 -11.09 7.04 4.09
C ASP A 65 -12.59 6.69 3.99
N SER A 66 -12.98 5.45 4.27
CA SER A 66 -14.38 4.97 4.22
C SER A 66 -15.10 5.29 2.89
N LEU A 67 -14.39 5.13 1.77
CA LEU A 67 -14.90 5.50 0.45
C LEU A 67 -15.86 4.45 -0.12
N PRO A 68 -16.79 4.83 -1.01
CA PRO A 68 -17.58 3.86 -1.76
C PRO A 68 -16.69 2.90 -2.57
N PHE A 69 -17.05 1.61 -2.64
CA PHE A 69 -16.31 0.59 -3.42
C PHE A 69 -16.22 0.86 -4.93
N THR A 70 -17.01 1.81 -5.44
CA THR A 70 -16.99 2.23 -6.85
C THR A 70 -16.08 3.42 -7.10
N THR A 71 -15.42 3.98 -6.07
CA THR A 71 -14.66 5.24 -6.19
C THR A 71 -13.62 5.19 -7.29
N PHE A 72 -12.82 4.12 -7.32
CA PHE A 72 -11.75 3.94 -8.31
C PHE A 72 -12.21 3.39 -9.66
N THR A 73 -13.51 3.09 -9.81
CA THR A 73 -14.12 2.71 -11.09
C THR A 73 -14.88 3.87 -11.73
N LYS A 74 -14.94 5.06 -11.10
CA LYS A 74 -15.55 6.26 -11.69
C LYS A 74 -14.61 6.86 -12.74
N SER A 75 -15.18 7.38 -13.82
CA SER A 75 -14.43 7.92 -14.97
C SER A 75 -13.38 8.96 -14.58
N GLY A 76 -13.72 9.93 -13.73
CA GLY A 76 -12.77 10.94 -13.25
C GLY A 76 -11.59 10.35 -12.47
N MET A 77 -11.84 9.31 -11.67
CA MET A 77 -10.80 8.63 -10.91
C MET A 77 -9.93 7.74 -11.79
N ILE A 78 -10.53 7.03 -12.76
CA ILE A 78 -9.80 6.28 -13.77
C ILE A 78 -8.87 7.21 -14.55
N ASN A 79 -9.36 8.39 -14.96
CA ASN A 79 -8.53 9.38 -15.66
C ASN A 79 -7.34 9.82 -14.79
N LEU A 80 -7.56 10.09 -13.51
CA LEU A 80 -6.48 10.42 -12.56
C LEU A 80 -5.47 9.27 -12.43
N LEU A 81 -5.93 8.02 -12.29
CA LEU A 81 -5.02 6.87 -12.20
C LEU A 81 -4.18 6.71 -13.47
N LYS A 82 -4.77 6.98 -14.64
CA LYS A 82 -4.06 6.93 -15.93
C LYS A 82 -3.02 8.04 -16.11
N THR A 83 -3.14 9.17 -15.42
CA THR A 83 -2.06 10.18 -15.42
C THR A 83 -0.86 9.74 -14.58
N PHE A 84 -1.08 8.91 -13.56
CA PHE A 84 0.01 8.34 -12.75
C PHE A 84 0.68 7.14 -13.43
N ASP A 85 -0.10 6.17 -13.90
CA ASP A 85 0.40 5.09 -14.75
C ASP A 85 -0.69 4.67 -15.76
N PRO A 86 -0.56 5.04 -17.04
CA PRO A 86 -1.56 4.74 -18.07
C PRO A 86 -1.77 3.24 -18.34
N ARG A 87 -0.88 2.37 -17.85
CA ARG A 87 -1.00 0.91 -17.99
C ARG A 87 -1.79 0.27 -16.85
N TYR A 88 -2.08 1.02 -15.79
CA TYR A 88 -2.80 0.50 -14.64
C TYR A 88 -4.31 0.52 -14.90
N GLU A 89 -4.92 -0.65 -14.78
CA GLU A 89 -6.37 -0.80 -14.78
C GLU A 89 -6.80 -1.23 -13.37
N PRO A 90 -7.64 -0.43 -12.68
CA PRO A 90 -8.07 -0.70 -11.32
C PRO A 90 -8.93 -1.97 -11.26
N PRO A 91 -8.90 -2.69 -10.11
CA PRO A 91 -9.72 -3.87 -9.92
C PRO A 91 -11.21 -3.55 -9.99
N SER A 92 -12.01 -4.53 -10.41
CA SER A 92 -13.47 -4.38 -10.41
C SER A 92 -14.03 -4.18 -9.00
N ARG A 93 -15.23 -3.59 -8.91
CA ARG A 93 -15.97 -3.46 -7.65
C ARG A 93 -16.06 -4.79 -6.88
N PHE A 94 -16.33 -5.89 -7.58
CA PHE A 94 -16.48 -7.21 -6.96
C PHE A 94 -15.15 -7.71 -6.37
N THR A 95 -14.05 -7.48 -7.09
CA THR A 95 -12.70 -7.80 -6.62
C THR A 95 -12.33 -6.97 -5.39
N ILE A 96 -12.68 -5.68 -5.37
CA ILE A 96 -12.49 -4.81 -4.21
C ILE A 96 -13.28 -5.34 -3.01
N VAL A 97 -14.57 -5.63 -3.19
CA VAL A 97 -15.44 -6.16 -2.13
C VAL A 97 -14.87 -7.45 -1.55
N SER A 98 -14.45 -8.40 -2.39
CA SER A 98 -13.83 -9.65 -1.95
C SER A 98 -12.58 -9.41 -1.10
N ARG A 99 -11.71 -8.47 -1.50
CA ARG A 99 -10.49 -8.16 -0.75
C ARG A 99 -10.78 -7.46 0.58
N VAL A 100 -11.75 -6.56 0.60
CA VAL A 100 -12.21 -5.91 1.84
C VAL A 100 -12.80 -6.94 2.79
N ASP A 101 -13.53 -7.94 2.27
CA ASP A 101 -14.09 -9.04 3.06
C ASP A 101 -12.98 -9.92 3.68
N ASP A 102 -11.93 -10.26 2.92
CA ASP A 102 -10.77 -10.98 3.45
C ASP A 102 -10.09 -10.19 4.59
N ILE A 103 -9.93 -8.87 4.41
CA ILE A 103 -9.34 -7.97 5.42
C ILE A 103 -10.24 -7.88 6.66
N TYR A 104 -11.56 -7.79 6.47
CA TYR A 104 -12.52 -7.77 7.57
C TYR A 104 -12.40 -9.01 8.45
N HIS A 105 -12.38 -10.21 7.85
CA HIS A 105 -12.26 -11.46 8.62
C HIS A 105 -10.95 -11.52 9.40
N LYS A 106 -9.85 -11.04 8.80
CA LYS A 106 -8.56 -10.93 9.49
C LYS A 106 -8.66 -10.01 10.72
N TYR A 107 -9.22 -8.81 10.57
CA TYR A 107 -9.39 -7.88 11.70
C TYR A 107 -10.34 -8.42 12.77
N VAL A 108 -11.41 -9.13 12.39
CA VAL A 108 -12.30 -9.80 13.33
C VAL A 108 -11.54 -10.79 14.20
N ASP A 109 -10.65 -11.59 13.62
CA ASP A 109 -9.87 -12.57 14.37
C ASP A 109 -8.81 -11.90 15.27
N GLU A 110 -8.22 -10.78 14.83
CA GLU A 110 -7.35 -9.94 15.66
C GLU A 110 -8.12 -9.37 16.86
N VAL A 111 -9.29 -8.77 16.65
CA VAL A 111 -10.15 -8.23 17.72
C VAL A 111 -10.60 -9.32 18.68
N LYS A 112 -11.01 -10.50 18.20
CA LYS A 112 -11.34 -11.64 19.07
C LYS A 112 -10.16 -12.04 19.95
N THR A 113 -8.95 -12.00 19.41
CA THR A 113 -7.73 -12.32 20.16
C THR A 113 -7.45 -11.29 21.24
N LEU A 114 -7.69 -10.01 20.96
CA LEU A 114 -7.60 -8.93 21.95
C LEU A 114 -8.63 -9.10 23.06
N LEU A 115 -9.89 -9.35 22.70
CA LEU A 115 -10.99 -9.57 23.66
C LEU A 115 -10.75 -10.76 24.59
N LYS A 116 -10.19 -11.87 24.08
CA LYS A 116 -9.83 -13.04 24.91
C LYS A 116 -8.78 -12.75 25.97
N ARG A 117 -7.95 -11.71 25.77
CA ARG A 117 -6.89 -11.30 26.69
C ARG A 117 -7.33 -10.18 27.63
N ALA A 118 -8.48 -9.55 27.38
CA ALA A 118 -8.96 -8.45 28.19
C ALA A 118 -9.38 -8.94 29.59
N PRO A 119 -8.98 -8.26 30.68
CA PRO A 119 -9.37 -8.63 32.04
C PRO A 119 -10.88 -8.50 32.29
N SER A 120 -11.52 -7.55 31.62
CA SER A 120 -12.95 -7.26 31.71
C SER A 120 -13.45 -6.73 30.39
N VAL A 121 -14.71 -7.01 30.06
CA VAL A 121 -15.35 -6.53 28.84
C VAL A 121 -16.69 -5.91 29.22
N ALA A 122 -16.96 -4.70 28.72
CA ALA A 122 -18.25 -4.02 28.85
C ALA A 122 -18.80 -3.69 27.46
N PHE A 123 -20.13 -3.70 27.32
CA PHE A 123 -20.80 -3.34 26.08
C PHE A 123 -21.72 -2.14 26.28
N THR A 124 -21.71 -1.23 25.32
CA THR A 124 -22.73 -0.19 25.18
C THR A 124 -23.53 -0.45 23.92
N ALA A 125 -24.86 -0.50 24.06
CA ALA A 125 -25.78 -0.67 22.94
C ALA A 125 -26.48 0.66 22.66
N ASP A 126 -26.46 1.11 21.42
CA ASP A 126 -27.30 2.22 20.95
C ASP A 126 -28.35 1.64 19.99
N ILE A 127 -29.62 1.95 20.24
CA ILE A 127 -30.76 1.41 19.48
C ILE A 127 -31.54 2.60 18.93
N TRP A 128 -31.71 2.65 17.61
CA TRP A 128 -32.44 3.73 16.97
C TRP A 128 -33.36 3.23 15.86
N LYS A 129 -34.34 4.06 15.51
CA LYS A 129 -35.24 3.86 14.37
C LYS A 129 -34.91 4.87 13.29
N SER A 130 -34.66 4.41 12.06
CA SER A 130 -34.44 5.31 10.95
C SER A 130 -35.72 5.96 10.45
N GLY A 131 -35.58 7.03 9.64
CA GLY A 131 -36.70 7.63 8.92
C GLY A 131 -37.43 6.65 7.99
N ALA A 132 -36.76 5.59 7.53
CA ALA A 132 -37.35 4.51 6.74
C ALA A 132 -38.08 3.46 7.60
N ARG A 133 -38.35 3.74 8.88
CA ARG A 133 -39.00 2.85 9.86
C ARG A 133 -38.26 1.52 10.10
N LYS A 134 -36.95 1.47 9.83
CA LYS A 134 -36.10 0.32 10.16
C LYS A 134 -35.47 0.54 11.52
N TYR A 135 -35.44 -0.51 12.34
CA TYR A 135 -34.77 -0.50 13.63
C TYR A 135 -33.34 -1.00 13.46
N TYR A 136 -32.41 -0.34 14.13
CA TYR A 136 -30.99 -0.67 14.13
C TYR A 136 -30.48 -0.75 15.56
N ILE A 137 -29.43 -1.55 15.75
CA ILE A 137 -28.66 -1.63 16.98
C ILE A 137 -27.18 -1.55 16.62
N SER A 138 -26.44 -0.71 17.32
CA SER A 138 -24.98 -0.76 17.34
C SER A 138 -24.54 -1.29 18.69
N LEU A 139 -23.52 -2.14 18.67
CA LEU A 139 -22.87 -2.66 19.87
C LEU A 139 -21.43 -2.17 19.84
N THR A 140 -21.02 -1.43 20.87
CA THR A 140 -19.64 -1.00 21.07
C THR A 140 -19.09 -1.72 22.28
N THR A 141 -17.88 -2.26 22.16
CA THR A 141 -17.21 -3.02 23.22
C THR A 141 -16.09 -2.19 23.81
N HIS A 142 -15.98 -2.14 25.13
CA HIS A 142 -14.91 -1.49 25.89
C HIS A 142 -14.18 -2.56 26.70
N PHE A 143 -12.86 -2.66 26.58
CA PHE A 143 -12.07 -3.77 27.12
C PHE A 143 -10.60 -3.38 27.33
#